data_AF-F7KNH9-F1
#
_entry.id   AF-F7KNH9-F1
#
_cell.length_a   1.000
_cell.length_b   1.000
_cell.length_c   1.000
_cell.angle_alpha   90.00
_cell.angle_beta   90.00
_cell.angle_gamma   90.00
#
_symmetry.space_group_name_H-M   'P 1'
#
loop_
_entity.id
_entity.type
_entity.pdbx_description
1 polymer ?
#
loop_
_entity_poly.entity_id
_entity_poly.type
_entity_poly.pdbx_seq_one_letter_code
_entity_poly.pdbx_strand_id
1 'polypeptide(L)'
;MSDNRKYYYLKLKENYFDDDSIVLLESMQDGVLYSNILLKLYLKSLKHGGRLQLDEDIPYTAQMIATITRQQIGTVERALQIFLKLGLVEVLDSGTFYMSNIELLIGQSSTEAERKRAARLQNKALSAPGQAADICPTFVHQR
;
A
#
# COMPACT_ATOMS: atom_id res chain seq x y z
N MET A 1 0.18 24.76 17.24
CA MET A 1 0.50 24.38 15.85
C MET A 1 0.06 22.95 15.66
N SER A 2 -0.80 22.65 14.68
CA SER A 2 -1.21 21.28 14.37
C SER A 2 -0.05 20.54 13.70
N ASP A 3 0.33 19.41 14.28
CA ASP A 3 1.41 18.55 13.79
C ASP A 3 1.05 18.01 12.39
N ASN A 4 1.73 18.50 11.35
CA ASN A 4 1.44 18.19 9.94
C ASN A 4 2.10 16.87 9.52
N ARG A 5 1.73 15.78 10.23
CA ARG A 5 2.27 14.45 9.96
C ARG A 5 1.73 13.92 8.63
N LYS A 6 2.62 13.47 7.77
CA LYS A 6 2.28 12.79 6.51
C LYS A 6 2.16 11.29 6.78
N TYR A 7 1.04 10.71 6.38
CA TYR A 7 0.82 9.26 6.43
C TYR A 7 1.00 8.66 5.05
N TYR A 8 1.81 7.61 4.98
CA TYR A 8 2.03 6.82 3.77
C TYR A 8 1.35 5.46 3.95
N TYR A 9 0.47 5.10 3.03
CA TYR A 9 -0.20 3.80 3.01
C TYR A 9 0.05 3.11 1.67
N LEU A 10 0.17 1.79 1.72
CA LEU A 10 0.20 0.95 0.53
C LEU A 10 -1.24 0.68 0.12
N LYS A 11 -1.61 1.10 -1.09
CA LYS A 11 -2.90 0.82 -1.72
C LYS A 11 -2.72 -0.36 -2.68
N LEU A 12 -3.05 -1.55 -2.20
CA LEU A 12 -3.11 -2.73 -3.06
C LEU A 12 -4.39 -2.71 -3.90
N LYS A 13 -4.28 -3.06 -5.18
CA LYS A 13 -5.45 -3.33 -6.02
C LYS A 13 -6.07 -4.66 -5.59
N GLU A 14 -7.37 -4.83 -5.84
CA GLU A 14 -8.08 -6.07 -5.50
C GLU A 14 -7.45 -7.30 -6.16
N ASN A 15 -6.91 -7.12 -7.37
CA ASN A 15 -6.27 -8.16 -8.17
C ASN A 15 -4.74 -8.22 -8.00
N TYR A 16 -4.18 -7.61 -6.94
CA TYR A 16 -2.72 -7.58 -6.74
C TYR A 16 -2.10 -8.99 -6.71
N PHE A 17 -2.77 -9.94 -6.05
CA PHE A 17 -2.29 -11.32 -5.96
C PHE A 17 -2.58 -12.15 -7.22
N ASP A 18 -3.32 -11.60 -8.18
CA ASP A 18 -3.61 -12.22 -9.48
C ASP A 18 -2.63 -11.75 -10.57
N ASP A 19 -1.74 -10.80 -10.27
CA ASP A 19 -0.71 -10.35 -11.21
C ASP A 19 0.26 -11.51 -11.51
N ASP A 20 0.51 -11.78 -12.79
CA ASP A 20 1.34 -12.90 -13.25
C ASP A 20 2.71 -12.95 -12.53
N SER A 21 3.31 -11.79 -12.25
CA SER A 21 4.60 -11.70 -11.56
C SER A 21 4.51 -12.12 -10.09
N ILE A 22 3.40 -11.79 -9.43
CA ILE A 22 3.13 -12.15 -8.02
C ILE A 22 2.71 -13.61 -7.90
N VAL A 23 1.86 -14.09 -8.82
CA VAL A 23 1.47 -15.51 -8.90
C VAL A 23 2.72 -16.38 -9.11
N LEU A 24 3.59 -15.99 -10.05
CA LEU A 24 4.84 -16.70 -10.30
C LEU A 24 5.75 -16.68 -9.06
N LEU A 25 5.88 -15.53 -8.38
CA LEU A 25 6.64 -15.41 -7.15
C LEU A 25 6.13 -16.34 -6.04
N GLU A 26 4.82 -16.39 -5.80
CA GLU A 26 4.22 -17.20 -4.75
C GLU A 26 4.26 -18.71 -5.05
N SER A 27 4.34 -19.09 -6.32
CA SER A 27 4.51 -20.48 -6.74
C SER A 27 5.89 -21.06 -6.44
N MET A 28 6.89 -20.21 -6.17
CA MET A 28 8.26 -20.65 -5.87
C MET A 28 8.36 -21.29 -4.48
N GLN A 29 9.42 -22.06 -4.25
CA GLN A 29 9.78 -22.46 -2.89
C GLN A 29 10.04 -21.22 -2.04
N ASP A 30 9.43 -21.16 -0.85
CA ASP A 30 9.42 -19.98 0.02
C ASP A 30 8.73 -18.74 -0.60
N GLY A 31 7.86 -18.92 -1.61
CA GLY A 31 7.18 -17.83 -2.31
C GLY A 31 6.40 -16.87 -1.39
N VAL A 32 5.69 -17.42 -0.38
CA VAL A 32 4.99 -16.62 0.64
C VAL A 32 5.96 -15.75 1.45
N LEU A 33 7.17 -16.25 1.73
CA LEU A 33 8.21 -15.51 2.43
C LEU A 33 8.72 -14.35 1.57
N TYR A 34 8.94 -14.59 0.27
CA TYR A 34 9.36 -13.56 -0.67
C TYR A 34 8.26 -12.51 -0.89
N SER A 35 7.00 -12.92 -1.02
CA SER A 35 5.84 -12.02 -1.09
C SER A 35 5.77 -11.10 0.15
N ASN A 36 6.02 -11.65 1.35
CA ASN A 36 6.09 -10.85 2.58
C ASN A 36 7.26 -9.85 2.59
N ILE A 37 8.45 -10.26 2.13
CA ILE A 37 9.61 -9.37 1.98
C ILE A 37 9.27 -8.23 1.02
N LEU A 38 8.68 -8.55 -0.13
CA LEU A 38 8.31 -7.58 -1.16
C LEU A 38 7.34 -6.51 -0.62
N LEU A 39 6.27 -6.93 0.07
CA LEU A 39 5.32 -6.00 0.68
C LEU A 39 5.97 -5.08 1.73
N LYS A 40 6.91 -5.59 2.52
CA LYS A 40 7.68 -4.78 3.49
C LYS A 40 8.58 -3.76 2.78
N LEU A 41 9.22 -4.15 1.68
CA LEU A 41 10.04 -3.26 0.87
C LEU A 41 9.21 -2.15 0.23
N TYR A 42 8.06 -2.48 -0.36
CA TYR A 42 7.13 -1.49 -0.90
C TYR A 42 6.79 -0.43 0.16
N LEU A 43 6.39 -0.85 1.36
CA LEU A 43 6.09 0.08 2.46
C LEU A 43 7.27 0.97 2.86
N LYS A 44 8.51 0.43 2.90
CA LYS A 44 9.69 1.25 3.24
C LYS A 44 10.06 2.24 2.16
N SER A 45 9.85 1.88 0.91
CA SER A 45 10.15 2.74 -0.23
C SER A 45 9.22 3.95 -0.34
N LEU A 46 8.01 3.92 0.26
CA LEU A 46 7.00 4.98 0.13
C LEU A 46 7.50 6.37 0.53
N LYS A 47 8.34 6.45 1.57
CA LYS A 47 8.89 7.73 2.07
C LYS A 47 9.77 8.42 1.01
N HIS A 48 10.44 7.64 0.18
CA HIS A 48 11.40 8.10 -0.83
C HIS A 48 10.90 7.85 -2.27
N GLY A 49 9.57 7.79 -2.43
CA GLY A 49 8.93 7.68 -3.75
C GLY A 49 9.29 6.41 -4.52
N GLY A 50 9.51 5.29 -3.82
CA GLY A 50 9.91 4.02 -4.43
C GLY A 50 11.36 3.64 -4.28
N ARG A 51 12.22 4.57 -3.84
CA ARG A 51 13.64 4.27 -3.60
C ARG A 51 13.83 3.60 -2.24
N LEU A 52 14.61 2.53 -2.20
CA LEU A 52 15.01 1.86 -0.97
C LEU A 52 16.24 2.56 -0.40
N GLN A 53 15.99 3.60 0.40
CA GLN A 53 17.03 4.41 1.04
C GLN A 53 16.69 4.61 2.52
N LEU A 54 17.73 4.70 3.37
CA LEU A 54 17.58 5.04 4.78
C LEU A 54 17.31 6.54 4.96
N ASP A 55 18.07 7.34 4.20
CA ASP A 55 18.03 8.79 4.14
C ASP A 55 18.34 9.24 2.69
N GLU A 56 18.40 10.53 2.41
CA GLU A 56 18.57 11.04 1.04
C GLU A 56 19.77 10.42 0.28
N ASP A 57 20.88 10.16 0.97
CA ASP A 57 22.15 9.72 0.35
C ASP A 57 22.55 8.26 0.62
N ILE A 58 21.78 7.50 1.41
CA ILE A 58 22.19 6.16 1.85
C ILE A 58 21.25 5.09 1.29
N PRO A 59 21.63 4.41 0.19
CA PRO A 59 20.90 3.26 -0.34
C PRO A 59 20.89 2.11 0.66
N TYR A 60 19.79 1.36 0.70
CA TYR A 60 19.74 0.15 1.51
C TYR A 60 20.62 -0.96 0.93
N THR A 61 21.47 -1.51 1.79
CA THR A 61 22.20 -2.75 1.51
C THR A 61 21.34 -3.98 1.81
N ALA A 62 21.71 -5.14 1.27
CA ALA A 62 21.05 -6.41 1.58
C ALA A 62 21.01 -6.69 3.10
N GLN A 63 22.06 -6.34 3.84
CA GLN A 63 22.13 -6.49 5.29
C GLN A 63 21.10 -5.59 6.02
N MET A 64 20.91 -4.36 5.55
CA MET A 64 19.90 -3.45 6.12
C MET A 64 18.49 -3.97 5.83
N ILE A 65 18.25 -4.45 4.61
CA ILE A 65 16.97 -5.06 4.23
C ILE A 65 16.70 -6.30 5.07
N ALA A 66 17.68 -7.16 5.31
CA ALA A 66 17.57 -8.32 6.19
C ALA A 66 17.13 -7.92 7.61
N THR A 67 17.74 -6.88 8.16
CA THR A 67 17.39 -6.34 9.48
C THR A 67 15.94 -5.84 9.51
N ILE A 68 15.53 -5.04 8.52
CA ILE A 68 14.19 -4.43 8.46
C ILE A 68 13.11 -5.47 8.21
N THR A 69 13.38 -6.44 7.35
CA THR A 69 12.44 -7.50 6.99
C THR A 69 12.37 -8.61 8.05
N ARG A 70 13.34 -8.62 8.97
CA ARG A 70 13.57 -9.65 10.00
C ARG A 70 13.80 -11.02 9.38
N GLN A 71 14.61 -11.04 8.34
CA GLN A 71 14.93 -12.23 7.57
C GLN A 71 16.43 -12.45 7.53
N GLN A 72 16.83 -13.68 7.23
CA GLN A 72 18.24 -13.99 7.00
C GLN A 72 18.76 -13.28 5.75
N ILE A 73 19.99 -12.80 5.79
CA ILE A 73 20.62 -12.11 4.65
C ILE A 73 20.59 -12.96 3.38
N GLY A 74 20.92 -14.26 3.46
CA GLY A 74 20.89 -15.14 2.30
C GLY A 74 19.49 -15.36 1.71
N THR A 75 18.42 -15.19 2.50
CA THR A 75 17.04 -15.18 1.99
C THR A 75 16.74 -13.87 1.28
N VAL A 76 17.19 -12.74 1.82
CA VAL A 76 17.02 -11.41 1.21
C VAL A 76 17.78 -11.28 -0.10
N GLU A 77 19.03 -11.76 -0.16
CA GLU A 77 19.82 -11.75 -1.40
C GLU A 77 19.15 -12.55 -2.51
N ARG A 78 18.66 -13.75 -2.18
CA ARG A 78 17.87 -14.56 -3.13
C ARG A 78 16.59 -13.85 -3.54
N ALA A 79 15.85 -13.27 -2.59
CA ALA A 79 14.63 -12.52 -2.87
C ALA A 79 14.89 -11.34 -3.84
N LEU A 80 15.92 -10.53 -3.58
CA LEU A 80 16.28 -9.39 -4.43
C LEU A 80 16.63 -9.85 -5.86
N GLN A 81 17.37 -10.95 -6.02
CA GLN A 81 17.64 -11.51 -7.34
C GLN A 81 16.37 -11.95 -8.07
N ILE A 82 15.42 -12.56 -7.36
CA ILE A 82 14.13 -12.97 -7.93
C ILE A 82 13.33 -11.73 -8.34
N PHE A 83 13.26 -10.70 -7.48
CA PHE A 83 12.51 -9.48 -7.78
C PHE A 83 13.08 -8.73 -9.00
N LEU A 84 14.41 -8.68 -9.14
CA LEU A 84 15.06 -8.12 -10.32
C LEU A 84 14.69 -8.89 -11.60
N LYS A 85 14.66 -10.23 -11.55
CA LYS A 85 14.29 -11.06 -12.70
C LYS A 85 12.82 -10.91 -13.08
N LEU A 86 11.95 -10.72 -12.09
CA LEU A 86 10.50 -10.54 -12.30
C LEU A 86 10.12 -9.09 -12.63
N GLY A 87 11.08 -8.14 -12.64
CA GLY A 87 10.79 -6.72 -12.89
C GLY A 87 9.99 -6.05 -11.77
N LEU A 88 10.03 -6.60 -10.55
CA LEU A 88 9.37 -6.05 -9.36
C LEU A 88 10.26 -5.01 -8.65
N VAL A 89 11.57 -5.12 -8.86
CA VAL A 89 12.60 -4.20 -8.37
C VAL A 89 13.54 -3.90 -9.52
N GLU A 90 14.03 -2.67 -9.59
CA GLU A 90 15.05 -2.21 -10.52
C GLU A 90 16.26 -1.66 -9.76
N VAL A 91 17.42 -1.63 -10.40
CA VAL A 91 18.62 -0.94 -9.88
C VAL A 91 18.81 0.32 -10.71
N LEU A 92 18.77 1.47 -10.05
CA LEU A 92 19.08 2.75 -10.67
C LEU A 92 20.59 2.85 -10.98
N ASP A 93 21.00 3.78 -11.84
CA ASP A 93 22.41 4.02 -12.16
C ASP A 93 23.27 4.33 -10.93
N SER A 94 22.65 4.83 -9.86
CA SER A 94 23.29 5.08 -8.55
C SER A 94 23.51 3.83 -7.71
N GLY A 95 23.11 2.64 -8.17
CA GLY A 95 23.12 1.40 -7.40
C GLY A 95 21.98 1.29 -6.38
N THR A 96 21.04 2.24 -6.37
CA THR A 96 19.88 2.21 -5.46
C THR A 96 18.78 1.30 -6.00
N PHE A 97 18.24 0.43 -5.16
CA PHE A 97 17.06 -0.35 -5.51
C PHE A 97 15.81 0.54 -5.57
N TYR A 98 15.04 0.39 -6.64
CA TYR A 98 13.79 1.08 -6.89
C TYR A 98 12.66 0.05 -7.01
N MET A 99 11.55 0.29 -6.31
CA MET A 99 10.36 -0.55 -6.36
C MET A 99 9.55 -0.18 -7.60
N SER A 100 9.49 -1.09 -8.59
CA SER A 100 8.76 -0.85 -9.84
C SER A 100 7.26 -0.69 -9.56
N ASN A 101 6.57 0.12 -10.37
CA ASN A 101 5.13 0.38 -10.27
C ASN A 101 4.63 0.95 -8.92
N ILE A 102 5.52 1.44 -8.04
CA ILE A 102 5.13 1.95 -6.72
C ILE A 102 4.16 3.14 -6.80
N GLU A 103 4.21 3.93 -7.88
CA GLU A 103 3.36 5.10 -8.09
C GLU A 103 1.88 4.73 -8.14
N LEU A 104 1.57 3.54 -8.64
CA LEU A 104 0.21 2.99 -8.70
C LEU A 104 -0.28 2.48 -7.33
N LEU A 105 0.65 2.23 -6.41
CA LEU A 105 0.43 1.67 -5.08
C LEU A 105 0.52 2.73 -3.97
N ILE A 106 1.04 3.93 -4.26
CA ILE A 106 1.14 5.02 -3.29
C ILE A 106 -0.23 5.65 -3.08
N GLY A 107 -0.68 5.66 -1.83
CA GLY A 107 -1.68 6.61 -1.38
C GLY A 107 -1.08 7.60 -0.39
N GLN A 108 -1.34 8.89 -0.61
CA GLN A 108 -0.96 9.96 0.31
C GLN A 108 -2.22 10.48 1.02
N SER A 109 -2.12 10.76 2.32
CA SER A 109 -3.18 11.42 3.10
C SER A 109 -2.54 12.29 4.18
N SER A 110 -3.20 13.40 4.49
CA SER A 110 -2.82 14.29 5.59
C SER A 110 -3.75 14.07 6.80
N THR A 111 -3.31 14.50 7.98
CA THR A 111 -4.11 14.52 9.21
C THR A 111 -5.47 15.20 9.00
N GLU A 112 -5.50 16.27 8.20
CA GLU A 112 -6.75 16.96 7.85
C GLU A 112 -7.64 16.16 6.90
N ALA A 113 -7.04 15.50 5.91
CA ALA A 113 -7.78 14.65 4.97
C ALA A 113 -8.40 13.46 5.70
N GLU A 114 -7.70 12.86 6.67
CA GLU A 114 -8.21 11.80 7.53
C GLU A 114 -9.34 12.30 8.44
N ARG A 115 -9.18 13.47 9.09
CA ARG A 115 -10.24 14.08 9.89
C ARG A 115 -11.52 14.31 9.09
N LYS A 116 -11.39 14.84 7.86
CA LYS A 116 -12.52 15.05 6.95
C LYS A 116 -13.15 13.73 6.50
N ARG A 117 -12.35 12.69 6.20
CA ARG A 117 -12.87 11.35 5.87
C ARG A 117 -13.61 10.71 7.05
N ALA A 118 -13.07 10.79 8.27
CA ALA A 118 -13.70 10.29 9.48
C ALA A 118 -15.04 10.99 9.77
N ALA A 119 -15.08 12.32 9.65
CA ALA A 119 -16.32 13.08 9.79
C ALA A 119 -17.39 12.68 8.75
N ARG A 120 -16.99 12.42 7.48
CA ARG A 120 -17.91 11.91 6.45
C ARG A 120 -18.45 10.53 6.78
N LEU A 121 -17.60 9.61 7.27
CA LEU A 121 -18.02 8.27 7.70
C LEU A 121 -19.00 8.33 8.88
N GLN A 122 -18.73 9.19 9.86
CA GLN A 122 -19.61 9.38 11.02
C GLN A 122 -20.96 9.98 10.61
N ASN A 123 -20.95 11.00 9.75
CA ASN A 123 -22.18 11.58 9.23
C ASN A 123 -22.99 10.59 8.38
N LYS A 124 -22.31 9.74 7.60
CA LYS A 124 -22.96 8.68 6.81
C LYS A 124 -23.56 7.57 7.67
N ALA A 125 -22.93 7.24 8.80
CA ALA A 125 -23.47 6.29 9.77
C ALA A 125 -24.69 6.86 10.52
N LEU A 126 -24.69 8.16 10.81
CA LEU A 126 -25.81 8.88 11.41
C LEU A 126 -26.99 9.09 10.45
N SER A 127 -26.74 9.08 9.13
CA SER A 127 -27.75 9.29 8.09
C SER A 127 -28.33 8.01 7.49
N ALA A 128 -28.11 6.84 8.10
CA ALA A 128 -28.81 5.62 7.69
C ALA A 128 -30.30 5.75 8.05
N PRO A 129 -31.22 5.84 7.08
CA PRO A 129 -32.64 5.99 7.39
C PRO A 129 -33.21 4.62 7.75
N GLY A 130 -33.69 4.46 8.98
CA GLY A 130 -34.80 3.56 9.22
C GLY A 130 -35.97 4.06 8.39
N GLN A 131 -36.35 3.32 7.34
CA GLN A 131 -37.52 3.63 6.54
C GLN A 131 -38.78 3.40 7.39
N ALA A 132 -39.21 4.41 8.13
CA ALA A 132 -40.62 4.56 8.47
C ALA A 132 -41.26 5.28 7.28
N ALA A 133 -42.11 4.57 6.55
CA ALA A 133 -42.85 5.10 5.42
C ALA A 133 -43.83 6.18 5.91
N ASP A 134 -43.60 7.43 5.51
CA ASP A 134 -44.63 8.47 5.55
C ASP A 134 -45.62 8.19 4.40
N ILE A 135 -46.72 7.52 4.74
CA ILE A 135 -47.88 7.40 3.88
C ILE A 135 -48.48 8.81 3.77
N CYS A 136 -48.20 9.52 2.67
CA CYS A 136 -48.95 10.72 2.33
C CYS A 136 -50.42 10.35 2.05
N PRO A 137 -51.42 10.91 2.76
CA PRO A 137 -52.81 10.57 2.49
C PRO A 137 -53.23 11.24 1.17
N THR A 138 -53.69 10.44 0.21
CA THR A 138 -54.31 10.94 -1.01
C THR A 138 -55.67 11.56 -0.65
N PHE A 139 -55.79 12.89 -0.78
CA PHE A 139 -57.06 13.59 -0.75
C PHE A 139 -57.93 13.15 -1.93
N VAL A 140 -58.93 12.30 -1.67
CA VAL A 140 -59.97 11.95 -2.63
C VAL A 140 -60.95 13.12 -2.72
N HIS A 141 -61.00 13.78 -3.89
CA HIS A 141 -62.02 14.78 -4.20
C HIS A 141 -63.39 14.10 -4.36
N GLN A 142 -64.36 14.55 -3.56
CA GLN A 142 -65.79 14.29 -3.72
C GLN A 142 -66.29 14.74 -5.10
N ARG A 143 -67.10 13.88 -5.73
CA ARG A 143 -68.23 14.27 -6.57
C ARG A 143 -69.38 13.30 -6.35
#